data_AF-A0A1U8LK78-F1
#
_entry.id   AF-A0A1U8LK78-F1
#
_cell.length_a   1.000
_cell.length_b   1.000
_cell.length_c   1.000
_cell.angle_alpha   90.00
_cell.angle_beta   90.00
_cell.angle_gamma   90.00
#
_symmetry.space_group_name_H-M   'P 1'
#
loop_
_entity.id
_entity.type
_entity.pdbx_description
1 polymer ?
#
loop_
_entity_poly.entity_id
_entity_poly.type
_entity_poly.pdbx_seq_one_letter_code
_entity_poly.pdbx_strand_id
1 'polypeptide(L)'
;MGKPCFMSMDQANQRTRMNRLVMRKKVKFAKISARRNLRTLRKIVPGCVGADLETLFRRSIEHIIGLKSLVCVLKSMANSYGV
;
A
#
# COMPACT_ATOMS: atom_id res chain seq x y z
N MET A 1 24.09 -26.66 -44.72
CA MET A 1 23.03 -26.42 -43.72
C MET A 1 23.65 -25.91 -42.42
N GLY A 2 23.09 -24.85 -41.84
CA GLY A 2 23.23 -24.52 -40.40
C GLY A 2 24.37 -23.58 -40.00
N LYS A 3 24.06 -22.29 -39.82
CA LYS A 3 24.65 -21.47 -38.73
C LYS A 3 23.52 -20.66 -38.06
N PRO A 4 23.25 -20.89 -36.76
CA PRO A 4 22.10 -20.31 -36.07
C PRO A 4 22.41 -18.92 -35.45
N CYS A 5 21.41 -18.05 -35.53
CA CYS A 5 20.94 -17.20 -34.43
C CYS A 5 21.90 -16.18 -33.78
N PHE A 6 22.75 -15.45 -34.51
CA PHE A 6 23.45 -14.29 -33.90
C PHE A 6 22.54 -13.06 -33.67
N MET A 7 21.45 -12.93 -34.43
CA MET A 7 20.51 -11.79 -34.33
C MET A 7 19.46 -11.93 -33.21
N SER A 8 19.34 -13.11 -32.59
CA SER A 8 18.31 -13.39 -31.58
C SER A 8 18.73 -12.99 -30.15
N MET A 9 20.04 -13.04 -29.86
CA MET A 9 20.59 -12.69 -28.54
C MET A 9 20.42 -11.20 -28.19
N ASP A 10 20.55 -10.30 -29.17
CA ASP A 10 20.38 -8.86 -28.95
C ASP A 10 18.92 -8.49 -28.64
N GLN A 11 17.95 -9.13 -29.30
CA GLN A 11 16.53 -8.94 -28.96
C GLN A 11 16.18 -9.49 -27.58
N ALA A 12 16.71 -10.66 -27.20
CA ALA A 12 16.50 -11.23 -25.88
C ALA A 12 17.11 -10.35 -24.76
N ASN A 13 18.30 -9.81 -24.99
CA ASN A 13 18.98 -8.91 -24.05
C ASN A 13 18.25 -7.56 -23.93
N GLN A 14 17.77 -6.99 -25.05
CA GLN A 14 16.94 -5.77 -25.05
C GLN A 14 15.60 -5.99 -24.32
N ARG A 15 14.88 -7.08 -24.56
CA ARG A 15 13.66 -7.44 -23.82
C ARG A 15 13.93 -7.58 -22.32
N THR A 16 15.04 -8.20 -21.95
CA THR A 16 15.44 -8.37 -20.54
C THR A 16 15.77 -7.03 -19.88
N ARG A 17 16.48 -6.13 -20.56
CA ARG A 17 16.75 -4.76 -20.09
C ARG A 17 15.48 -3.95 -19.93
N MET A 18 14.58 -4.01 -20.90
CA MET A 18 13.28 -3.32 -20.85
C MET A 18 12.41 -3.84 -19.70
N ASN A 19 12.34 -5.15 -19.50
CA ASN A 19 11.66 -5.76 -18.36
C ASN A 19 12.25 -5.29 -17.02
N ARG A 20 13.58 -5.22 -16.91
CA ARG A 20 14.25 -4.71 -15.71
C ARG A 20 13.91 -3.24 -15.43
N LEU A 21 13.82 -2.41 -16.46
CA LEU A 21 13.42 -1.00 -16.34
C LEU A 21 11.95 -0.87 -15.91
N VAL A 22 11.05 -1.67 -16.49
CA VAL A 22 9.64 -1.71 -16.09
C VAL A 22 9.50 -2.12 -14.63
N MET A 23 10.22 -3.15 -14.18
CA MET A 23 10.22 -3.57 -12.77
C MET A 23 10.74 -2.47 -11.84
N ARG A 24 11.84 -1.78 -12.19
CA ARG A 24 12.34 -0.62 -11.44
C ARG A 24 11.30 0.50 -11.35
N LYS A 25 10.57 0.76 -12.44
CA LYS A 25 9.49 1.76 -12.48
C LYS A 25 8.33 1.35 -11.57
N LYS A 26 7.91 0.08 -11.60
CA LYS A 26 6.87 -0.48 -10.70
C LYS A 26 7.26 -0.34 -9.23
N VAL A 27 8.50 -0.67 -8.86
CA VAL A 27 9.01 -0.50 -7.48
C VAL A 27 8.99 0.97 -7.06
N LYS A 28 9.38 1.90 -7.94
CA LYS A 28 9.29 3.34 -7.66
C LYS A 28 7.85 3.78 -7.42
N PHE A 29 6.90 3.34 -8.24
CA PHE A 29 5.48 3.64 -8.04
C PHE A 29 4.95 3.07 -6.72
N ALA A 30 5.32 1.84 -6.36
CA ALA A 30 4.94 1.24 -5.08
C ALA A 30 5.47 2.07 -3.90
N LYS A 31 6.72 2.55 -3.94
CA LYS A 31 7.28 3.43 -2.91
C LYS A 31 6.54 4.77 -2.80
N ILE A 32 6.20 5.39 -3.94
CA ILE A 32 5.42 6.64 -3.96
C ILE A 32 4.02 6.41 -3.38
N SER A 33 3.37 5.31 -3.77
CA SER A 33 2.06 4.91 -3.25
C SER A 33 2.11 4.69 -1.74
N ALA A 34 3.08 3.92 -1.24
CA ALA A 34 3.27 3.69 0.19
C ALA A 34 3.47 5.00 0.97
N ARG A 35 4.31 5.92 0.46
CA ARG A 35 4.49 7.25 1.09
C ARG A 35 3.21 8.07 1.14
N ARG A 36 2.41 8.05 0.07
CA ARG A 36 1.10 8.74 0.03
C ARG A 36 0.14 8.14 1.05
N ASN A 37 0.04 6.81 1.11
CA ASN A 37 -0.82 6.09 2.04
C ASN A 37 -0.44 6.39 3.49
N LEU A 38 0.85 6.38 3.82
CA LEU A 38 1.34 6.72 5.16
C LEU A 38 1.05 8.18 5.53
N ARG A 39 1.19 9.12 4.58
CA ARG A 39 0.81 10.52 4.79
C ARG A 39 -0.68 10.66 5.07
N THR A 40 -1.52 9.92 4.35
CA THR A 40 -2.97 9.89 4.59
C THR A 40 -3.30 9.29 5.94
N LEU A 41 -2.68 8.16 6.30
CA LEU A 41 -2.92 7.49 7.58
C LEU A 41 -2.61 8.40 8.76
N ARG A 42 -1.49 9.15 8.72
CA ARG A 42 -1.14 10.15 9.74
C ARG A 42 -2.17 11.27 9.91
N LYS A 43 -2.93 11.59 8.87
CA LYS A 43 -4.00 12.60 8.95
C LYS A 43 -5.29 12.03 9.53
N ILE A 44 -5.56 10.75 9.30
CA ILE A 44 -6.78 10.08 9.77
C ILE A 44 -6.65 9.69 11.25
N VAL A 45 -5.47 9.23 11.67
CA VAL A 45 -5.25 8.75 13.04
C VAL A 45 -4.92 9.95 13.95
N PRO A 46 -5.73 10.21 15.00
CA PRO A 46 -5.50 11.31 15.92
C PRO A 46 -4.14 11.23 16.59
N GLY A 47 -3.50 12.38 16.80
CA GLY A 47 -2.23 12.48 17.53
C GLY A 47 -1.00 11.88 16.83
N CYS A 48 -1.11 11.50 15.55
CA CYS A 48 -0.01 10.85 14.81
C CYS A 48 0.74 11.77 13.85
N VAL A 49 0.57 13.09 13.95
CA VAL A 49 1.34 14.05 13.16
C VAL A 49 2.80 14.00 13.62
N GLY A 50 3.71 13.62 12.73
CA GLY A 50 5.13 13.48 13.04
C GLY A 50 5.53 12.18 13.74
N ALA A 51 4.58 11.29 14.06
CA ALA A 51 4.88 10.01 14.68
C ALA A 51 5.75 9.10 13.79
N ASP A 52 6.61 8.30 14.43
CA ASP A 52 7.33 7.23 13.78
C ASP A 52 6.35 6.15 13.23
N LEU A 53 6.86 5.24 12.40
CA LEU A 53 6.01 4.25 11.74
C LEU A 53 5.42 3.23 12.72
N GLU A 54 6.18 2.81 13.72
CA GLU A 54 5.73 1.80 14.68
C GLU A 54 4.60 2.37 15.54
N THR A 55 4.79 3.58 16.08
CA THR A 55 3.76 4.30 16.82
C THR A 55 2.53 4.57 15.96
N LEU A 56 2.72 4.96 14.69
CA LEU A 56 1.60 5.17 13.77
C LEU A 56 0.77 3.90 13.59
N PHE A 57 1.39 2.75 13.34
CA PHE A 57 0.68 1.49 13.16
C PHE A 57 -0.01 1.03 14.44
N ARG A 58 0.68 1.11 15.59
CA ARG A 58 0.09 0.78 16.89
C ARG A 58 -1.15 1.63 17.18
N ARG A 59 -1.04 2.95 17.06
CA ARG A 59 -2.16 3.90 17.24
C ARG A 59 -3.28 3.65 16.23
N SER A 60 -2.95 3.27 15.00
CA SER A 60 -3.95 2.91 13.99
C SER A 60 -4.78 1.70 14.43
N ILE A 61 -4.13 0.65 14.95
CA ILE A 61 -4.81 -0.55 15.45
C ILE A 61 -5.71 -0.20 16.64
N GLU A 62 -5.18 0.54 17.62
CA GLU A 62 -5.94 1.02 18.79
C GLU A 62 -7.18 1.82 18.35
N HIS A 63 -7.02 2.72 17.38
CA HIS A 63 -8.12 3.53 16.86
C HIS A 63 -9.18 2.69 16.14
N ILE A 64 -8.78 1.69 15.34
CA ILE A 64 -9.71 0.77 14.67
C ILE A 64 -10.53 -0.03 15.69
N ILE A 65 -9.89 -0.51 16.75
CA ILE A 65 -10.57 -1.24 17.83
C ILE A 65 -11.59 -0.32 18.51
N GLY A 66 -11.21 0.91 18.85
CA GLY A 66 -12.12 1.90 19.43
C GLY A 66 -13.33 2.20 18.52
N LEU A 67 -13.10 2.42 17.23
CA LEU A 67 -14.17 2.64 16.24
C LEU A 67 -15.10 1.43 16.12
N LYS A 68 -14.56 0.20 16.14
CA LYS A 68 -15.39 -1.02 16.12
C LYS A 68 -16.31 -1.11 17.33
N SER A 69 -15.80 -0.79 18.52
CA SER A 69 -16.60 -0.76 19.74
C SER A 69 -17.70 0.30 19.66
N LEU A 70 -17.39 1.51 19.18
CA LEU A 70 -18.39 2.56 18.98
C LEU A 70 -19.48 2.14 17.98
N VAL A 71 -19.09 1.55 16.85
CA VAL A 71 -20.06 1.03 15.86
C VAL A 71 -20.95 -0.06 16.47
N CYS A 72 -20.40 -0.91 17.34
CA CYS A 72 -21.19 -1.92 18.05
C CYS A 72 -22.28 -1.27 18.92
N VAL A 73 -21.88 -0.30 19.75
CA VAL A 73 -22.82 0.45 20.59
C VAL A 73 -23.88 1.17 19.75
N LEU A 74 -23.47 1.86 18.68
CA LEU A 74 -24.38 2.55 17.78
C LEU A 74 -25.41 1.60 17.15
N LYS A 75 -24.98 0.40 16.73
CA LYS A 75 -25.89 -0.64 16.22
C LYS A 75 -26.86 -1.12 17.29
N SER A 76 -26.41 -1.36 18.51
CA SER A 76 -27.28 -1.74 19.61
C SER A 76 -28.34 -0.68 19.88
N MET A 77 -27.95 0.61 19.89
CA MET A 77 -28.90 1.71 20.05
C MET A 77 -29.88 1.78 18.88
N ALA A 78 -29.42 1.70 17.63
CA ALA A 78 -30.29 1.71 16.45
C ALA A 78 -31.35 0.60 16.54
N ASN A 79 -30.96 -0.61 16.93
CA ASN A 79 -31.87 -1.73 17.16
C ASN A 79 -32.89 -1.46 18.29
N SER A 80 -32.50 -0.75 19.34
CA SER A 80 -33.40 -0.39 20.45
C SER A 80 -34.37 0.73 20.10
N TYR A 81 -33.96 1.68 19.24
CA TYR A 81 -34.77 2.83 18.83
C TYR A 81 -35.51 2.62 17.50
N GLY A 82 -35.31 1.48 16.83
CA GLY A 82 -36.02 1.12 15.59
C GLY A 82 -35.61 1.94 14.36
N VAL A 83 -34.38 2.48 14.33
CA VAL A 83 -33.79 3.24 13.21
C VAL A 83 -32.98 2.32 12.30
#